data_AF-A0A3A0DXM2-F1
#
_entry.id   AF-A0A3A0DXM2-F1
#
_cell.length_a   1.000
_cell.length_b   1.000
_cell.length_c   1.000
_cell.angle_alpha   90.00
_cell.angle_beta   90.00
_cell.angle_gamma   90.00
#
_symmetry.space_group_name_H-M   'P 1'
#
loop_
_entity.id
_entity.type
_entity.pdbx_description
1 polymer ?
#
loop_
_entity_poly.entity_id
_entity_poly.type
_entity_poly.pdbx_seq_one_letter_code
_entity_poly.pdbx_strand_id
1 'polypeptide(L)'
;MPQRCVDVCFPSDLRSRTAAPCLPEFSAMLGSNAVGNTVMNYVVRTLLPVFIALTVSAPAAAQTWAERLGYGAGKRVVILHASGAGLCYETNAAVEKALADGSASSAAVMAACPWFEDFVAGAKLPADADVGLTITLISDLARYRWTSVSPRGDVPGLIDTDGYLRRGAAEFAFNTTPQEVGREIDAQLAKARASGLRPSHFTCHQGVVFARADLAAIYLEAARRHWIPAVVIELTPERLREFQDQGLPVDDEMLHLVANYPLPKIDDIRLVPRADSYEAKRDLFLKQLAELPPGITQFVSRPAVDSPALRRLSADAQQQAWDAQLLGDADVKKQLADAGIALTNWREIMRRFEGENPGARPRETERPKESQPRPGEEKPLDAPRGNP
;
A
#
# COMPACT_ATOMS: atom_id res chain seq x y z
N MET A 1 2.47 5.68 22.49
CA MET A 1 3.34 5.64 21.29
C MET A 1 2.46 5.21 20.13
N PRO A 2 2.40 5.94 19.00
CA PRO A 2 1.56 5.55 17.87
C PRO A 2 2.21 4.38 17.12
N GLN A 3 1.42 3.36 16.78
CA GLN A 3 1.83 2.29 15.87
C GLN A 3 2.08 2.92 14.48
N ARG A 4 3.32 2.78 13.99
CA ARG A 4 3.77 3.23 12.66
C ARG A 4 4.01 2.00 11.76
N CYS A 5 4.15 2.23 10.46
CA CYS A 5 4.00 1.28 9.33
C CYS A 5 4.81 -0.04 9.34
N VAL A 6 5.58 -0.35 10.37
CA VAL A 6 6.40 -1.58 10.52
C VAL A 6 5.57 -2.86 10.42
N ASP A 7 4.33 -2.86 10.94
CA ASP A 7 3.41 -4.01 10.91
C ASP A 7 3.03 -4.45 9.47
N VAL A 8 3.36 -3.67 8.43
CA VAL A 8 3.14 -4.05 7.01
C VAL A 8 4.19 -5.03 6.50
N CYS A 9 5.44 -4.96 6.98
CA CYS A 9 6.55 -5.76 6.46
C CYS A 9 7.03 -6.87 7.41
N PHE A 10 6.81 -6.72 8.73
CA PHE A 10 7.21 -7.72 9.74
C PHE A 10 6.15 -7.88 10.84
N PRO A 11 5.38 -8.99 10.86
CA PRO A 11 4.46 -9.28 11.95
C PRO A 11 5.20 -9.60 13.28
N SER A 12 4.51 -9.36 14.39
CA SER A 12 5.09 -8.91 15.67
C SER A 12 5.77 -9.98 16.56
N ASP A 13 6.13 -11.15 16.05
CA ASP A 13 6.37 -12.38 16.84
C ASP A 13 7.75 -12.51 17.54
N LEU A 14 8.54 -11.44 17.64
CA LEU A 14 9.86 -11.44 18.30
C LEU A 14 9.95 -10.67 19.62
N ARG A 15 8.83 -10.29 20.24
CA ARG A 15 8.80 -9.63 21.56
C ARG A 15 8.19 -10.50 22.68
N SER A 16 8.80 -11.64 22.98
CA SER A 16 8.63 -12.29 24.29
C SER A 16 9.89 -13.03 24.75
N ARG A 17 10.15 -12.98 26.06
CA ARG A 17 11.41 -13.39 26.75
C ARG A 17 12.56 -12.40 26.44
N THR A 18 13.10 -11.65 27.40
CA THR A 18 13.23 -11.87 28.86
C THR A 18 12.96 -10.61 29.70
N ALA A 19 12.45 -10.79 30.91
CA ALA A 19 12.46 -9.79 31.99
C ALA A 19 13.57 -10.21 32.98
N ALA A 20 14.45 -9.34 33.49
CA ALA A 20 14.32 -8.39 34.63
C ALA A 20 15.68 -8.42 35.41
N PRO A 21 15.96 -7.67 36.50
CA PRO A 21 15.39 -6.40 37.04
C PRO A 21 16.45 -5.35 37.55
N CYS A 22 15.98 -4.14 37.94
CA CYS A 22 16.52 -3.20 38.98
C CYS A 22 17.94 -2.59 38.81
N LEU A 23 18.36 -1.42 39.37
CA LEU A 23 17.87 -0.21 40.11
C LEU A 23 19.10 0.77 40.19
N PRO A 24 19.10 1.96 40.84
CA PRO A 24 18.16 3.10 40.85
C PRO A 24 18.88 4.46 40.52
N GLU A 25 18.16 5.57 40.74
CA GLU A 25 18.55 6.98 40.54
C GLU A 25 19.64 7.51 41.50
N PHE A 26 20.29 8.64 41.13
CA PHE A 26 20.80 9.62 42.09
C PHE A 26 20.72 11.06 41.53
N SER A 27 20.39 12.01 42.40
CA SER A 27 20.27 13.46 42.11
C SER A 27 21.14 14.26 43.10
N ALA A 28 21.11 15.60 43.00
CA ALA A 28 21.84 16.61 43.80
C ALA A 28 23.29 16.93 43.33
N MET A 29 23.83 18.15 43.46
CA MET A 29 23.30 19.53 43.68
C MET A 29 24.48 20.52 43.60
N LEU A 30 24.20 21.84 43.55
CA LEU A 30 25.12 22.98 43.76
C LEU A 30 26.05 23.33 42.56
N GLY A 31 26.34 24.60 42.29
CA GLY A 31 25.93 25.83 43.00
C GLY A 31 26.18 27.11 42.21
N SER A 32 25.64 28.22 42.74
CA SER A 32 25.63 29.57 42.15
C SER A 32 27.02 30.22 42.03
N ASN A 33 27.17 31.16 41.09
CA ASN A 33 27.39 32.58 41.42
C ASN A 33 27.28 33.50 40.19
N ALA A 34 27.12 34.80 40.43
CA ALA A 34 26.64 35.79 39.46
C ALA A 34 27.60 36.98 39.27
N VAL A 35 27.22 37.91 38.36
CA VAL A 35 27.77 39.27 38.15
C VAL A 35 29.15 39.31 37.46
N GLY A 36 29.47 40.20 36.52
CA GLY A 36 28.66 41.21 35.80
C GLY A 36 29.54 42.21 35.01
N ASN A 37 28.95 42.87 34.00
CA ASN A 37 29.34 44.07 33.23
C ASN A 37 30.77 44.68 33.30
N THR A 38 31.29 45.17 32.16
CA THR A 38 31.56 46.62 31.89
C THR A 38 31.94 46.88 30.42
N VAL A 39 31.77 48.13 29.94
CA VAL A 39 31.73 48.62 28.54
C VAL A 39 32.97 49.45 28.15
N MET A 40 33.43 49.38 26.88
CA MET A 40 34.15 50.46 26.16
C MET A 40 34.16 50.15 24.62
N ASN A 41 33.58 50.93 23.68
CA ASN A 41 34.06 52.16 22.98
C ASN A 41 35.35 51.96 22.13
N TYR A 42 35.56 52.50 20.90
CA TYR A 42 35.00 53.66 20.14
C TYR A 42 35.15 53.48 18.58
N VAL A 43 34.16 53.90 17.75
CA VAL A 43 34.22 54.53 16.36
C VAL A 43 35.08 53.89 15.21
N VAL A 44 34.59 53.73 13.96
CA VAL A 44 34.68 54.68 12.79
C VAL A 44 33.59 54.40 11.71
N ARG A 45 33.21 55.47 11.00
CA ARG A 45 32.19 55.63 9.93
C ARG A 45 32.53 54.98 8.57
N THR A 46 31.52 55.00 7.68
CA THR A 46 31.56 54.95 6.19
C THR A 46 31.76 53.59 5.52
N LEU A 47 30.64 52.92 5.18
CA LEU A 47 30.42 52.26 3.89
C LEU A 47 28.90 52.23 3.60
N LEU A 48 28.53 52.45 2.34
CA LEU A 48 27.14 52.40 1.85
C LEU A 48 26.71 50.93 1.72
N PRO A 49 25.67 50.45 2.42
CA PRO A 49 25.21 49.08 2.24
C PRO A 49 24.45 48.97 0.92
N VAL A 50 25.11 48.43 -0.10
CA VAL A 50 24.42 47.88 -1.27
C VAL A 50 23.60 46.69 -0.76
N PHE A 51 22.31 46.91 -0.53
CA PHE A 51 21.35 45.84 -0.25
C PHE A 51 21.15 45.03 -1.52
N ILE A 52 22.11 44.13 -1.81
CA ILE A 52 21.84 42.97 -2.64
C ILE A 52 20.82 42.15 -1.86
N ALA A 53 19.57 42.22 -2.28
CA ALA A 53 18.53 41.31 -1.82
C ALA A 53 18.90 39.91 -2.33
N LEU A 54 19.74 39.21 -1.57
CA LEU A 54 19.90 37.77 -1.64
C LEU A 54 18.54 37.17 -1.30
N THR A 55 17.71 36.99 -2.33
CA THR A 55 16.56 36.12 -2.28
C THR A 55 17.09 34.72 -1.99
N VAL A 56 17.07 34.35 -0.71
CA VAL A 56 17.24 32.96 -0.31
C VAL A 56 16.06 32.22 -0.92
N SER A 57 16.27 31.71 -2.14
CA SER A 57 15.42 30.71 -2.72
C SER A 57 15.58 29.50 -1.82
N ALA A 58 14.65 29.34 -0.88
CA ALA A 58 14.47 28.06 -0.21
C ALA A 58 14.42 27.00 -1.31
N PRO A 59 15.13 25.87 -1.16
CA PRO A 59 15.08 24.81 -2.16
C PRO A 59 13.60 24.46 -2.37
N ALA A 60 13.12 24.60 -3.61
CA ALA A 60 11.75 24.28 -3.94
C ALA A 60 11.52 22.82 -3.53
N ALA A 61 10.59 22.59 -2.60
CA ALA A 61 10.26 21.25 -2.16
C ALA A 61 9.88 20.41 -3.40
N ALA A 62 10.34 19.16 -3.44
CA ALA A 62 10.11 18.30 -4.59
C ALA A 62 8.60 18.20 -4.87
N GLN A 63 8.20 18.46 -6.12
CA GLN A 63 6.79 18.47 -6.53
C GLN A 63 6.12 17.13 -6.18
N THR A 64 5.02 17.19 -5.42
CA THR A 64 4.23 16.02 -4.99
C THR A 64 3.57 15.34 -6.18
N TRP A 65 3.17 14.07 -6.03
CA TRP A 65 2.39 13.38 -7.07
C TRP A 65 1.00 13.98 -7.27
N ALA A 66 0.39 14.59 -6.24
CA ALA A 66 -0.82 15.39 -6.44
C ALA A 66 -0.58 16.59 -7.39
N GLU A 67 0.57 17.24 -7.28
CA GLU A 67 0.93 18.37 -8.15
C GLU A 67 1.32 17.90 -9.56
N ARG A 68 2.08 16.80 -9.69
CA ARG A 68 2.43 16.20 -11.00
C ARG A 68 1.23 15.69 -11.79
N LEU A 69 0.11 15.41 -11.10
CA LEU A 69 -1.14 14.92 -11.69
C LEU A 69 -2.24 16.00 -11.76
N GLY A 70 -1.85 17.28 -11.70
CA GLY A 70 -2.75 18.41 -11.96
C GLY A 70 -3.88 18.59 -10.94
N TYR A 71 -3.71 18.15 -9.68
CA TYR A 71 -4.66 18.50 -8.61
C TYR A 71 -4.44 19.95 -8.12
N GLY A 72 -3.21 20.45 -8.25
CA GLY A 72 -2.80 21.81 -7.87
C GLY A 72 -1.91 21.86 -6.62
N ALA A 73 -1.18 22.96 -6.48
CA ALA A 73 -0.19 23.16 -5.41
C ALA A 73 -0.81 23.03 -4.00
N GLY A 74 -0.12 22.33 -3.10
CA GLY A 74 -0.53 22.19 -1.70
C GLY A 74 -1.82 21.38 -1.45
N LYS A 75 -2.36 20.69 -2.46
CA LYS A 75 -3.59 19.90 -2.31
C LYS A 75 -3.36 18.61 -1.55
N ARG A 76 -4.34 18.24 -0.72
CA ARG A 76 -4.44 16.96 -0.04
C ARG A 76 -5.43 16.08 -0.79
N VAL A 77 -4.97 14.92 -1.24
CA VAL A 77 -5.73 13.99 -2.06
C VAL A 77 -5.70 12.62 -1.38
N VAL A 78 -6.84 11.95 -1.28
CA VAL A 78 -6.99 10.69 -0.55
C VAL A 78 -7.59 9.60 -1.43
N ILE A 79 -6.99 8.41 -1.36
CA ILE A 79 -7.61 7.15 -1.79
C ILE A 79 -8.07 6.41 -0.53
N LEU A 80 -9.37 6.10 -0.44
CA LEU A 80 -9.90 5.18 0.58
C LEU A 80 -9.91 3.79 -0.02
N HIS A 81 -8.90 2.99 0.30
CA HIS A 81 -8.64 1.69 -0.32
C HIS A 81 -9.14 0.54 0.56
N ALA A 82 -10.08 -0.24 0.03
CA ALA A 82 -10.62 -1.44 0.66
C ALA A 82 -9.83 -2.68 0.21
N SER A 83 -9.02 -3.24 1.11
CA SER A 83 -8.17 -4.40 0.86
C SER A 83 -8.79 -5.70 1.35
N GLY A 84 -8.33 -6.84 0.82
CA GLY A 84 -8.74 -8.17 1.27
C GLY A 84 -9.91 -8.80 0.53
N ALA A 85 -10.41 -8.19 -0.55
CA ALA A 85 -11.37 -8.87 -1.44
C ALA A 85 -10.75 -10.16 -2.01
N GLY A 86 -11.57 -11.20 -2.15
CA GLY A 86 -11.15 -12.56 -2.51
C GLY A 86 -10.67 -13.43 -1.33
N LEU A 87 -10.45 -12.85 -0.14
CA LEU A 87 -10.00 -13.59 1.03
C LEU A 87 -11.09 -14.50 1.62
N CYS A 88 -12.19 -13.92 2.10
CA CYS A 88 -13.35 -14.65 2.61
C CYS A 88 -14.66 -13.93 2.26
N TYR A 89 -15.80 -14.59 2.49
CA TYR A 89 -17.13 -14.01 2.29
C TYR A 89 -17.28 -12.65 2.99
N GLU A 90 -16.80 -12.55 4.23
CA GLU A 90 -16.93 -11.35 5.05
C GLU A 90 -16.17 -10.15 4.48
N THR A 91 -14.99 -10.36 3.89
CA THR A 91 -14.25 -9.28 3.21
C THR A 91 -14.88 -8.96 1.86
N ASN A 92 -15.33 -9.95 1.09
CA ASN A 92 -16.07 -9.72 -0.17
C ASN A 92 -17.29 -8.83 0.06
N ALA A 93 -18.17 -9.22 0.98
CA ALA A 93 -19.42 -8.50 1.26
C ALA A 93 -19.17 -7.07 1.77
N ALA A 94 -18.11 -6.85 2.56
CA ALA A 94 -17.76 -5.53 3.05
C ALA A 94 -17.14 -4.64 1.96
N VAL A 95 -16.25 -5.18 1.11
CA VAL A 95 -15.65 -4.46 -0.01
C VAL A 95 -16.68 -4.13 -1.08
N GLU A 96 -17.54 -5.09 -1.46
CA GLU A 96 -18.63 -4.85 -2.43
C GLU A 96 -19.55 -3.73 -1.95
N LYS A 97 -20.01 -3.80 -0.70
CA LYS A 97 -20.81 -2.73 -0.09
C LYS A 97 -20.10 -1.38 -0.15
N ALA A 98 -18.82 -1.33 0.24
CA ALA A 98 -18.09 -0.08 0.35
C ALA A 98 -17.83 0.59 -1.01
N LEU A 99 -17.63 -0.20 -2.08
CA LEU A 99 -17.56 0.31 -3.44
C LEU A 99 -18.94 0.73 -3.97
N ALA A 100 -20.00 -0.05 -3.69
CA ALA A 100 -21.34 0.20 -4.20
C ALA A 100 -22.00 1.45 -3.57
N ASP A 101 -21.69 1.78 -2.32
CA ASP A 101 -22.17 3.01 -1.65
C ASP A 101 -21.15 4.17 -1.65
N GLY A 102 -19.99 3.99 -2.31
CA GLY A 102 -18.96 5.01 -2.48
C GLY A 102 -18.20 5.38 -1.20
N SER A 103 -18.29 4.57 -0.14
CA SER A 103 -17.50 4.76 1.09
C SER A 103 -16.04 4.34 0.96
N ALA A 104 -15.72 3.43 0.03
CA ALA A 104 -14.38 3.21 -0.49
C ALA A 104 -14.30 3.78 -1.90
N SER A 105 -13.21 4.51 -2.22
CA SER A 105 -12.97 5.02 -3.57
C SER A 105 -12.22 4.02 -4.45
N SER A 106 -11.59 3.02 -3.85
CA SER A 106 -10.76 2.01 -4.50
C SER A 106 -10.76 0.70 -3.72
N ALA A 107 -10.50 -0.43 -4.37
CA ALA A 107 -10.28 -1.73 -3.73
C ALA A 107 -9.29 -2.59 -4.53
N ALA A 108 -8.79 -3.68 -3.95
CA ALA A 108 -8.03 -4.68 -4.71
C ALA A 108 -8.30 -6.12 -4.27
N VAL A 109 -8.46 -7.01 -5.25
CA VAL A 109 -8.80 -8.43 -5.04
C VAL A 109 -7.57 -9.34 -5.07
N MET A 110 -7.55 -10.38 -4.24
CA MET A 110 -6.47 -11.36 -4.11
C MET A 110 -6.78 -12.61 -4.95
N ALA A 111 -6.22 -12.72 -6.16
CA ALA A 111 -6.59 -13.80 -7.10
C ALA A 111 -6.18 -15.22 -6.65
N ALA A 112 -5.21 -15.33 -5.76
CA ALA A 112 -4.78 -16.60 -5.16
C ALA A 112 -5.74 -17.10 -4.03
N CYS A 113 -6.58 -16.23 -3.48
CA CYS A 113 -7.39 -16.56 -2.30
C CYS A 113 -8.70 -17.29 -2.64
N PRO A 114 -9.29 -18.05 -1.69
CA PRO A 114 -10.36 -19.01 -1.99
C PRO A 114 -11.69 -18.39 -2.43
N TRP A 115 -11.95 -17.13 -2.05
CA TRP A 115 -13.19 -16.41 -2.35
C TRP A 115 -13.04 -15.43 -3.53
N PHE A 116 -11.96 -15.53 -4.32
CA PHE A 116 -11.78 -14.72 -5.51
C PHE A 116 -12.91 -14.90 -6.54
N GLU A 117 -13.30 -16.15 -6.82
CA GLU A 117 -14.36 -16.44 -7.82
C GLU A 117 -15.73 -15.88 -7.39
N ASP A 118 -16.03 -15.96 -6.09
CA ASP A 118 -17.23 -15.36 -5.49
C ASP A 118 -17.25 -13.84 -5.67
N PHE A 119 -16.12 -13.16 -5.45
CA PHE A 119 -16.02 -11.72 -5.64
C PHE A 119 -16.26 -11.32 -7.10
N VAL A 120 -15.58 -11.96 -8.06
CA VAL A 120 -15.67 -11.56 -9.48
C VAL A 120 -16.96 -12.01 -10.17
N ALA A 121 -17.63 -13.06 -9.70
CA ALA A 121 -18.92 -13.50 -10.22
C ALA A 121 -20.12 -12.84 -9.51
N GLY A 122 -20.00 -12.54 -8.21
CA GLY A 122 -21.08 -12.06 -7.37
C GLY A 122 -21.20 -10.54 -7.27
N ALA A 123 -20.08 -9.81 -7.29
CA ALA A 123 -20.07 -8.40 -6.90
C ALA A 123 -20.78 -7.48 -7.91
N LYS A 124 -21.84 -6.80 -7.45
CA LYS A 124 -22.64 -5.85 -8.24
C LYS A 124 -22.08 -4.44 -8.15
N LEU A 125 -20.88 -4.29 -8.70
CA LEU A 125 -20.13 -3.03 -8.65
C LEU A 125 -20.62 -2.01 -9.69
N PRO A 126 -20.47 -0.69 -9.41
CA PRO A 126 -20.58 0.35 -10.43
C PRO A 126 -19.66 0.05 -11.64
N ALA A 127 -20.08 0.44 -12.85
CA ALA A 127 -19.35 0.14 -14.08
C ALA A 127 -17.96 0.80 -14.15
N ASP A 128 -17.76 1.88 -13.40
CA ASP A 128 -16.53 2.65 -13.25
C ASP A 128 -15.74 2.30 -11.97
N ALA A 129 -16.19 1.32 -11.18
CA ALA A 129 -15.55 0.93 -9.91
C ALA A 129 -14.05 0.64 -10.07
N ASP A 130 -13.25 1.18 -9.15
CA ASP A 130 -11.79 1.08 -9.16
C ASP A 130 -11.34 -0.17 -8.40
N VAL A 131 -11.22 -1.28 -9.13
CA VAL A 131 -10.77 -2.59 -8.60
C VAL A 131 -9.42 -2.93 -9.19
N GLY A 132 -8.40 -3.00 -8.33
CA GLY A 132 -7.06 -3.48 -8.63
C GLY A 132 -6.87 -4.98 -8.31
N LEU A 133 -5.65 -5.45 -8.50
CA LEU A 133 -5.21 -6.80 -8.18
C LEU A 133 -4.16 -6.73 -7.07
N THR A 134 -4.42 -7.40 -5.95
CA THR A 134 -3.48 -7.58 -4.85
C THR A 134 -2.58 -8.76 -5.18
N ILE A 135 -1.34 -8.47 -5.57
CA ILE A 135 -0.30 -9.47 -5.80
C ILE A 135 -0.04 -10.21 -4.49
N THR A 136 -0.37 -11.50 -4.48
CA THR A 136 -0.48 -12.32 -3.27
C THR A 136 0.57 -13.43 -3.32
N LEU A 137 1.72 -13.22 -2.67
CA LEU A 137 2.88 -14.14 -2.76
C LEU A 137 3.18 -14.91 -1.46
N ILE A 138 2.43 -14.61 -0.40
CA ILE A 138 2.42 -15.36 0.87
C ILE A 138 0.99 -15.75 1.23
N SER A 139 0.87 -16.70 2.14
CA SER A 139 -0.35 -16.92 2.92
C SER A 139 0.01 -16.72 4.39
N ASP A 140 -0.48 -15.66 5.02
CA ASP A 140 -0.10 -15.25 6.38
C ASP A 140 -0.96 -15.89 7.48
N LEU A 141 -2.22 -16.20 7.17
CA LEU A 141 -3.16 -16.72 8.16
C LEU A 141 -2.76 -18.12 8.67
N ALA A 142 -2.94 -18.31 9.99
CA ALA A 142 -2.50 -19.51 10.69
C ALA A 142 -3.16 -20.81 10.15
N ARG A 143 -4.48 -20.80 9.98
CA ARG A 143 -5.31 -21.99 9.67
C ARG A 143 -6.13 -21.86 8.38
N TYR A 144 -6.11 -20.71 7.72
CA TYR A 144 -6.86 -20.45 6.50
C TYR A 144 -5.89 -20.15 5.36
N ARG A 145 -5.45 -21.22 4.69
CA ARG A 145 -4.28 -21.21 3.81
C ARG A 145 -4.71 -21.18 2.35
N TRP A 146 -3.91 -20.56 1.49
CA TRP A 146 -4.08 -20.59 0.03
C TRP A 146 -2.75 -20.92 -0.68
N THR A 147 -2.84 -21.34 -1.93
CA THR A 147 -1.73 -21.84 -2.75
C THR A 147 -1.47 -20.89 -3.93
N SER A 148 -0.41 -21.12 -4.71
CA SER A 148 -0.13 -20.33 -5.92
C SER A 148 -1.23 -20.49 -6.98
N VAL A 149 -1.41 -19.49 -7.84
CA VAL A 149 -2.18 -19.64 -9.08
C VAL A 149 -1.37 -20.41 -10.13
N SER A 150 -0.05 -20.21 -10.15
CA SER A 150 0.89 -21.02 -10.95
C SER A 150 0.91 -22.49 -10.48
N PRO A 151 1.19 -23.46 -11.36
CA PRO A 151 1.48 -24.82 -10.95
C PRO A 151 2.62 -24.87 -9.93
N ARG A 152 2.45 -25.63 -8.83
CA ARG A 152 3.44 -25.66 -7.73
C ARG A 152 4.85 -26.07 -8.17
N GLY A 153 4.95 -26.93 -9.19
CA GLY A 153 6.23 -27.36 -9.76
C GLY A 153 6.95 -26.27 -10.55
N ASP A 154 6.24 -25.23 -11.01
CA ASP A 154 6.85 -24.05 -11.61
C ASP A 154 7.39 -23.08 -10.54
N VAL A 155 6.76 -23.00 -9.37
CA VAL A 155 7.10 -22.03 -8.31
C VAL A 155 7.49 -22.66 -6.95
N PRO A 156 8.40 -23.65 -6.89
CA PRO A 156 8.77 -24.33 -5.64
C PRO A 156 9.33 -23.37 -4.56
N GLY A 157 9.98 -22.27 -4.95
CA GLY A 157 10.44 -21.21 -4.05
C GLY A 157 9.31 -20.46 -3.35
N LEU A 158 8.09 -20.45 -3.88
CA LEU A 158 6.90 -19.84 -3.25
C LEU A 158 6.12 -20.80 -2.35
N ILE A 159 6.40 -22.10 -2.40
CA ILE A 159 5.55 -23.15 -1.80
C ILE A 159 6.18 -23.75 -0.54
N ASP A 160 5.39 -23.84 0.53
CA ASP A 160 5.77 -24.49 1.79
C ASP A 160 5.65 -26.03 1.73
N THR A 161 6.07 -26.71 2.79
CA THR A 161 6.01 -28.18 2.89
C THR A 161 4.59 -28.75 2.87
N ASP A 162 3.58 -27.94 3.17
CA ASP A 162 2.17 -28.31 3.21
C ASP A 162 1.47 -28.04 1.84
N GLY A 163 2.17 -27.43 0.89
CA GLY A 163 1.67 -27.10 -0.46
C GLY A 163 0.98 -25.73 -0.58
N TYR A 164 1.11 -24.86 0.41
CA TYR A 164 0.54 -23.50 0.40
C TYR A 164 1.61 -22.45 0.07
N LEU A 165 1.21 -21.21 -0.18
CA LEU A 165 2.17 -20.10 -0.24
C LEU A 165 2.84 -19.93 1.13
N ARG A 166 4.15 -19.65 1.14
CA ARG A 166 4.96 -19.46 2.35
C ARG A 166 4.35 -18.46 3.35
N ARG A 167 4.70 -18.59 4.63
CA ARG A 167 3.97 -17.94 5.73
C ARG A 167 4.25 -16.45 5.86
N GLY A 168 5.51 -16.06 5.79
CA GLY A 168 5.94 -14.71 6.14
C GLY A 168 6.96 -14.15 5.16
N ALA A 169 7.13 -12.83 5.21
CA ALA A 169 8.03 -12.08 4.33
C ALA A 169 9.46 -12.64 4.31
N ALA A 170 10.00 -13.04 5.47
CA ALA A 170 11.34 -13.61 5.56
C ALA A 170 11.44 -14.97 4.83
N GLU A 171 10.50 -15.88 5.08
CA GLU A 171 10.49 -17.21 4.45
C GLU A 171 10.35 -17.10 2.93
N PHE A 172 9.47 -16.21 2.46
CA PHE A 172 9.34 -15.85 1.05
C PHE A 172 10.65 -15.29 0.48
N ALA A 173 11.22 -14.26 1.11
CA ALA A 173 12.41 -13.58 0.61
C ALA A 173 13.67 -14.46 0.57
N PHE A 174 13.80 -15.45 1.47
CA PHE A 174 14.92 -16.41 1.45
C PHE A 174 14.79 -17.52 0.41
N ASN A 175 13.57 -17.93 0.05
CA ASN A 175 13.35 -19.12 -0.79
C ASN A 175 12.95 -18.80 -2.24
N THR A 176 12.38 -17.63 -2.51
CA THR A 176 11.88 -17.30 -3.86
C THR A 176 12.94 -16.72 -4.78
N THR A 177 12.80 -17.01 -6.08
CA THR A 177 13.52 -16.34 -7.16
C THR A 177 12.65 -15.28 -7.85
N PRO A 178 13.25 -14.26 -8.49
CA PRO A 178 12.53 -13.29 -9.32
C PRO A 178 11.67 -13.93 -10.43
N GLN A 179 12.15 -15.03 -11.02
CA GLN A 179 11.47 -15.75 -12.11
C GLN A 179 10.22 -16.50 -11.64
N GLU A 180 10.14 -16.90 -10.36
CA GLU A 180 8.94 -17.50 -9.77
C GLU A 180 7.92 -16.42 -9.43
N VAL A 181 8.36 -15.30 -8.84
CA VAL A 181 7.51 -14.13 -8.57
C VAL A 181 6.89 -13.59 -9.87
N GLY A 182 7.66 -13.51 -10.96
CA GLY A 182 7.17 -13.05 -12.25
C GLY A 182 6.11 -13.97 -12.86
N ARG A 183 6.33 -15.30 -12.77
CA ARG A 183 5.34 -16.30 -13.20
C ARG A 183 4.05 -16.21 -12.38
N GLU A 184 4.16 -16.04 -11.07
CA GLU A 184 2.97 -15.95 -10.20
C GLU A 184 2.18 -14.65 -10.40
N ILE A 185 2.85 -13.52 -10.61
CA ILE A 185 2.19 -12.26 -10.97
C ILE A 185 1.42 -12.40 -12.29
N ASP A 186 2.05 -12.98 -13.30
CA ASP A 186 1.42 -13.19 -14.61
C ASP A 186 0.26 -14.19 -14.52
N ALA A 187 0.37 -15.25 -13.72
CA ALA A 187 -0.71 -16.21 -13.47
C ALA A 187 -1.91 -15.57 -12.74
N GLN A 188 -1.66 -14.77 -11.70
CA GLN A 188 -2.71 -14.03 -10.98
C GLN A 188 -3.42 -13.02 -11.89
N LEU A 189 -2.67 -12.31 -12.73
CA LEU A 189 -3.24 -11.37 -13.70
C LEU A 189 -4.03 -12.07 -14.81
N ALA A 190 -3.53 -13.21 -15.32
CA ALA A 190 -4.23 -14.01 -16.31
C ALA A 190 -5.56 -14.55 -15.76
N LYS A 191 -5.55 -15.10 -14.54
CA LYS A 191 -6.76 -15.53 -13.84
C LYS A 191 -7.76 -14.39 -13.66
N ALA A 192 -7.31 -13.23 -13.17
CA ALA A 192 -8.14 -12.04 -13.05
C ALA A 192 -8.81 -11.65 -14.38
N ARG A 193 -8.04 -11.62 -15.47
CA ARG A 193 -8.53 -11.24 -16.80
C ARG A 193 -9.48 -12.28 -17.41
N ALA A 194 -9.24 -13.56 -17.18
CA ALA A 194 -10.12 -14.66 -17.59
C ALA A 194 -11.50 -14.57 -16.92
N SER A 195 -11.55 -14.16 -15.64
CA SER A 195 -12.80 -13.89 -14.92
C SER A 195 -13.47 -12.55 -15.28
N GLY A 196 -13.04 -11.89 -16.35
CA GLY A 196 -13.60 -10.61 -16.83
C GLY A 196 -13.05 -9.36 -16.15
N LEU A 197 -12.36 -9.47 -15.00
CA LEU A 197 -11.78 -8.32 -14.30
C LEU A 197 -10.71 -7.63 -15.17
N ARG A 198 -10.64 -6.30 -15.08
CA ARG A 198 -9.59 -5.48 -15.69
C ARG A 198 -8.97 -4.62 -14.59
N PRO A 199 -7.92 -5.13 -13.90
CA PRO A 199 -7.34 -4.45 -12.75
C PRO A 199 -6.90 -3.03 -13.08
N SER A 200 -7.32 -2.05 -12.27
CA SER A 200 -6.96 -0.64 -12.46
C SER A 200 -5.58 -0.28 -11.88
N HIS A 201 -5.09 -1.07 -10.93
CA HIS A 201 -3.80 -0.94 -10.27
C HIS A 201 -3.33 -2.29 -9.71
N PHE A 202 -2.06 -2.38 -9.32
CA PHE A 202 -1.53 -3.45 -8.50
C PHE A 202 -1.26 -2.97 -7.08
N THR A 203 -1.53 -3.83 -6.10
CA THR A 203 -1.00 -3.72 -4.73
C THR A 203 -0.17 -4.97 -4.42
N CYS A 204 0.53 -5.01 -3.29
CA CYS A 204 1.18 -6.23 -2.80
C CYS A 204 0.67 -6.58 -1.40
N HIS A 205 0.23 -7.83 -1.20
CA HIS A 205 -0.13 -8.33 0.14
C HIS A 205 1.10 -8.29 1.05
N GLN A 206 0.95 -7.68 2.24
CA GLN A 206 2.03 -7.46 3.23
C GLN A 206 3.34 -6.88 2.62
N GLY A 207 3.26 -6.15 1.51
CA GLY A 207 4.42 -5.49 0.88
C GLY A 207 5.60 -6.42 0.51
N VAL A 208 5.45 -7.75 0.50
CA VAL A 208 6.58 -8.69 0.55
C VAL A 208 7.57 -8.58 -0.61
N VAL A 209 7.13 -8.09 -1.77
CA VAL A 209 8.02 -7.81 -2.92
C VAL A 209 9.10 -6.79 -2.58
N PHE A 210 8.86 -5.87 -1.63
CA PHE A 210 9.83 -4.85 -1.22
C PHE A 210 10.87 -5.37 -0.21
N ALA A 211 10.84 -6.65 0.16
CA ALA A 211 11.87 -7.25 1.03
C ALA A 211 13.25 -7.39 0.34
N ARG A 212 13.29 -7.32 -1.00
CA ARG A 212 14.50 -7.36 -1.84
C ARG A 212 14.29 -6.50 -3.09
N ALA A 213 15.31 -5.75 -3.52
CA ALA A 213 15.22 -4.91 -4.72
C ALA A 213 14.91 -5.71 -6.00
N ASP A 214 15.49 -6.91 -6.16
CA ASP A 214 15.27 -7.76 -7.33
C ASP A 214 13.83 -8.32 -7.44
N LEU A 215 13.13 -8.51 -6.32
CA LEU A 215 11.72 -8.91 -6.30
C LEU A 215 10.79 -7.71 -6.56
N ALA A 216 11.12 -6.54 -6.01
CA ALA A 216 10.41 -5.29 -6.31
C ALA A 216 10.55 -4.92 -7.80
N ALA A 217 11.70 -5.19 -8.42
CA ALA A 217 11.93 -4.95 -9.84
C ALA A 217 10.94 -5.72 -10.73
N ILE A 218 10.65 -6.98 -10.40
CA ILE A 218 9.66 -7.79 -11.12
C ILE A 218 8.24 -7.23 -10.97
N TYR A 219 7.86 -6.76 -9.77
CA TYR A 219 6.56 -6.15 -9.52
C TYR A 219 6.37 -4.85 -10.31
N LEU A 220 7.36 -3.96 -10.30
CA LEU A 220 7.31 -2.69 -11.04
C LEU A 220 7.43 -2.89 -12.56
N GLU A 221 8.19 -3.88 -13.02
CA GLU A 221 8.27 -4.25 -14.44
C GLU A 221 6.95 -4.87 -14.93
N ALA A 222 6.28 -5.70 -14.13
CA ALA A 222 4.95 -6.19 -14.46
C ALA A 222 3.92 -5.05 -14.58
N ALA A 223 3.95 -4.09 -13.66
CA ALA A 223 3.14 -2.87 -13.73
C ALA A 223 3.37 -2.08 -15.02
N ARG A 224 4.65 -1.81 -15.35
CA ARG A 224 5.06 -1.12 -16.59
C ARG A 224 4.62 -1.88 -17.85
N ARG A 225 4.91 -3.18 -17.92
CA ARG A 225 4.62 -4.07 -19.06
C ARG A 225 3.13 -4.17 -19.38
N HIS A 226 2.30 -4.28 -18.36
CA HIS A 226 0.85 -4.40 -18.52
C HIS A 226 0.12 -3.05 -18.54
N TRP A 227 0.85 -1.95 -18.31
CA TRP A 227 0.32 -0.58 -18.18
C TRP A 227 -0.76 -0.47 -17.09
N ILE A 228 -0.46 -1.06 -15.92
CA ILE A 228 -1.28 -1.06 -14.72
C ILE A 228 -0.40 -0.52 -13.58
N PRO A 229 -0.70 0.62 -12.95
CA PRO A 229 0.17 1.21 -11.94
C PRO A 229 0.25 0.32 -10.69
N ALA A 230 1.47 -0.05 -10.30
CA ALA A 230 1.76 -0.51 -8.96
C ALA A 230 1.64 0.62 -7.95
N VAL A 231 0.99 0.34 -6.81
CA VAL A 231 1.10 1.13 -5.59
C VAL A 231 2.55 1.06 -5.13
N VAL A 232 3.23 2.21 -5.17
CA VAL A 232 4.57 2.44 -4.63
C VAL A 232 4.66 3.90 -4.16
N ILE A 233 5.43 4.14 -3.09
CA ILE A 233 5.57 5.43 -2.44
C ILE A 233 6.75 6.18 -3.07
N GLU A 234 6.64 7.49 -3.27
CA GLU A 234 7.78 8.32 -3.65
C GLU A 234 8.80 8.40 -2.50
N LEU A 235 10.03 7.94 -2.75
CA LEU A 235 11.11 7.92 -1.77
C LEU A 235 11.81 9.29 -1.70
N THR A 236 11.14 10.28 -1.11
CA THR A 236 11.80 11.55 -0.76
C THR A 236 12.88 11.32 0.31
N PRO A 237 13.86 12.22 0.48
CA PRO A 237 14.88 12.09 1.53
C PRO A 237 14.29 11.99 2.94
N GLU A 238 13.10 12.55 3.19
CA GLU A 238 12.34 12.44 4.43
C GLU A 238 11.80 11.01 4.59
N ARG A 239 11.12 10.47 3.57
CA ARG A 239 10.60 9.09 3.58
C ARG A 239 11.69 8.04 3.69
N LEU A 240 12.81 8.24 3.02
CA LEU A 240 13.98 7.36 3.11
C LEU A 240 14.48 7.28 4.56
N ARG A 241 14.63 8.42 5.23
CA ARG A 241 14.99 8.48 6.66
C ARG A 241 13.93 7.82 7.54
N GLU A 242 12.64 8.10 7.32
CA GLU A 242 11.56 7.45 8.07
C GLU A 242 11.57 5.93 7.95
N PHE A 243 11.89 5.37 6.78
CA PHE A 243 11.99 3.92 6.56
C PHE A 243 13.27 3.32 7.14
N GLN A 244 14.40 4.01 7.04
CA GLN A 244 15.67 3.61 7.66
C GLN A 244 15.56 3.60 9.20
N ASP A 245 14.93 4.61 9.80
CA ASP A 245 14.64 4.67 11.24
C ASP A 245 13.69 3.54 11.71
N GLN A 246 12.88 3.00 10.78
CA GLN A 246 12.01 1.84 11.00
C GLN A 246 12.72 0.49 10.76
N GLY A 247 14.00 0.50 10.36
CA GLY A 247 14.77 -0.70 10.06
C GLY A 247 14.40 -1.39 8.75
N LEU A 248 13.71 -0.70 7.84
CA LEU A 248 13.37 -1.23 6.52
C LEU A 248 14.58 -1.14 5.58
N PRO A 249 14.95 -2.22 4.87
CA PRO A 249 16.08 -2.22 3.95
C PRO A 249 15.72 -1.47 2.66
N VAL A 250 15.97 -0.16 2.66
CA VAL A 250 15.95 0.68 1.46
C VAL A 250 17.39 0.98 1.07
N ASP A 251 17.95 0.10 0.24
CA ASP A 251 19.28 0.24 -0.34
C ASP A 251 19.26 1.12 -1.60
N ASP A 252 20.45 1.41 -2.14
CA ASP A 252 20.61 2.23 -3.34
C ASP A 252 19.93 1.60 -4.57
N GLU A 253 19.86 0.26 -4.65
CA GLU A 253 19.19 -0.45 -5.75
C GLU A 253 17.67 -0.23 -5.71
N MET A 254 17.04 -0.38 -4.53
CA MET A 254 15.63 -0.06 -4.31
C MET A 254 15.34 1.42 -4.58
N LEU A 255 16.22 2.33 -4.13
CA LEU A 255 16.06 3.77 -4.38
C LEU A 255 16.13 4.09 -5.89
N HIS A 256 17.11 3.54 -6.61
CA HIS A 256 17.22 3.69 -8.05
C HIS A 256 16.02 3.09 -8.80
N LEU A 257 15.53 1.94 -8.36
CA LEU A 257 14.36 1.27 -8.95
C LEU A 257 13.09 2.13 -8.80
N VAL A 258 12.80 2.61 -7.60
CA VAL A 258 11.61 3.46 -7.34
C VAL A 258 11.74 4.83 -8.00
N ALA A 259 12.94 5.40 -8.07
CA ALA A 259 13.18 6.66 -8.77
C ALA A 259 12.90 6.57 -10.28
N ASN A 260 13.31 5.47 -10.93
CA ASN A 260 13.15 5.24 -12.37
C ASN A 260 11.82 4.58 -12.78
N TYR A 261 10.94 4.26 -11.83
CA TYR A 261 9.63 3.70 -12.13
C TYR A 261 8.75 4.72 -12.92
N PRO A 262 8.32 4.41 -14.15
CA PRO A 262 7.79 5.40 -15.09
C PRO A 262 6.27 5.65 -14.99
N LEU A 263 5.58 4.95 -14.09
CA LEU A 263 4.13 5.06 -13.86
C LEU A 263 3.86 5.85 -12.56
N PRO A 264 2.63 6.35 -12.34
CA PRO A 264 2.35 7.22 -11.21
C PRO A 264 2.55 6.54 -9.85
N LYS A 265 3.05 7.30 -8.89
CA LYS A 265 3.30 6.90 -7.49
C LYS A 265 2.39 7.69 -6.54
N ILE A 266 2.46 7.38 -5.25
CA ILE A 266 1.77 8.14 -4.17
C ILE A 266 2.79 8.76 -3.21
N ASP A 267 2.39 9.83 -2.50
CA ASP A 267 3.25 10.58 -1.58
C ASP A 267 3.23 10.02 -0.14
N ASP A 268 2.21 9.20 0.19
CA ASP A 268 2.08 8.51 1.48
C ASP A 268 1.17 7.26 1.36
N ILE A 269 1.42 6.25 2.21
CA ILE A 269 0.48 5.15 2.46
C ILE A 269 0.32 4.96 3.97
N ARG A 270 -0.93 4.83 4.42
CA ARG A 270 -1.27 4.70 5.84
C ARG A 270 -2.24 3.55 6.04
N LEU A 271 -2.05 2.77 7.09
CA LEU A 271 -3.11 1.87 7.55
C LEU A 271 -4.16 2.67 8.31
N VAL A 272 -5.43 2.27 8.20
CA VAL A 272 -6.46 2.69 9.17
C VAL A 272 -5.98 2.32 10.58
N PRO A 273 -6.05 3.23 11.57
CA PRO A 273 -5.48 2.99 12.89
C PRO A 273 -6.18 1.85 13.62
N ARG A 274 -5.45 1.19 14.51
CA ARG A 274 -6.00 0.29 15.53
C ARG A 274 -6.37 1.12 16.77
N ALA A 275 -7.42 0.71 17.48
CA ALA A 275 -7.80 1.30 18.77
C ALA A 275 -8.59 0.29 19.62
N ASP A 276 -8.82 0.61 20.89
CA ASP A 276 -9.58 -0.25 21.82
C ASP A 276 -11.11 -0.05 21.75
N SER A 277 -11.58 1.00 21.06
CA SER A 277 -13.00 1.23 20.75
C SER A 277 -13.19 1.81 19.35
N TYR A 278 -14.42 1.79 18.84
CA TYR A 278 -14.75 2.40 17.56
C TYR A 278 -14.53 3.92 17.55
N GLU A 279 -14.94 4.60 18.62
CA GLU A 279 -14.83 6.04 18.79
C GLU A 279 -13.35 6.45 18.78
N ALA A 280 -12.52 5.76 19.56
CA ALA A 280 -11.07 5.99 19.56
C ALA A 280 -10.43 5.75 18.19
N LYS A 281 -10.90 4.74 17.44
CA LYS A 281 -10.44 4.44 16.07
C LYS A 281 -10.79 5.59 15.11
N ARG A 282 -12.04 6.04 15.16
CA ARG A 282 -12.56 7.15 14.35
C ARG A 282 -11.81 8.44 14.68
N ASP A 283 -11.66 8.78 15.95
CA ASP A 283 -11.02 10.02 16.39
C ASP A 283 -9.52 10.03 15.99
N LEU A 284 -8.82 8.89 16.07
CA LEU A 284 -7.46 8.73 15.55
C LEU A 284 -7.39 8.91 14.02
N PHE A 285 -8.37 8.39 13.28
CA PHE A 285 -8.42 8.53 11.82
C PHE A 285 -8.76 9.96 11.38
N LEU A 286 -9.72 10.61 12.03
CA LEU A 286 -10.04 12.03 11.82
C LEU A 286 -8.83 12.93 12.10
N LYS A 287 -8.06 12.62 13.15
CA LYS A 287 -6.78 13.28 13.42
C LYS A 287 -5.77 13.06 12.28
N GLN A 288 -5.60 11.82 11.81
CA GLN A 288 -4.71 11.52 10.67
C GLN A 288 -5.11 12.29 9.40
N LEU A 289 -6.42 12.44 9.12
CA LEU A 289 -6.94 13.24 8.00
C LEU A 289 -6.63 14.74 8.17
N ALA A 290 -6.80 15.29 9.37
CA ALA A 290 -6.50 16.69 9.66
C ALA A 290 -5.00 17.01 9.51
N GLU A 291 -4.13 16.09 9.95
CA GLU A 291 -2.66 16.18 9.92
C GLU A 291 -2.03 15.68 8.60
N LEU A 292 -2.82 15.47 7.53
CA LEU A 292 -2.28 15.07 6.22
C LEU A 292 -1.38 16.17 5.61
N PRO A 293 -0.16 15.84 5.17
CA PRO A 293 0.60 16.72 4.29
C PRO A 293 -0.06 16.82 2.91
N PRO A 294 0.28 17.85 2.10
CA PRO A 294 -0.03 17.86 0.67
C PRO A 294 0.53 16.62 -0.05
N GLY A 295 -0.16 16.19 -1.11
CA GLY A 295 0.13 14.97 -1.85
C GLY A 295 -1.05 14.00 -1.92
N ILE A 296 -0.82 12.85 -2.57
CA ILE A 296 -1.73 11.71 -2.63
C ILE A 296 -1.39 10.74 -1.50
N THR A 297 -2.32 10.55 -0.57
CA THR A 297 -2.24 9.54 0.50
C THR A 297 -3.23 8.42 0.24
N GLN A 298 -2.76 7.17 0.21
CA GLN A 298 -3.67 6.01 0.23
C GLN A 298 -3.86 5.52 1.67
N PHE A 299 -5.10 5.53 2.16
CA PHE A 299 -5.47 4.84 3.39
C PHE A 299 -5.93 3.42 3.07
N VAL A 300 -5.24 2.44 3.61
CA VAL A 300 -5.56 1.01 3.48
C VAL A 300 -6.43 0.58 4.66
N SER A 301 -7.66 0.21 4.34
CA SER A 301 -8.64 -0.40 5.22
C SER A 301 -8.71 -1.90 4.94
N ARG A 302 -8.97 -2.73 5.96
CA ARG A 302 -9.21 -4.19 5.82
C ARG A 302 -10.67 -4.52 6.21
N PRO A 303 -11.67 -3.93 5.53
CA PRO A 303 -13.06 -4.04 5.96
C PRO A 303 -13.56 -5.49 5.85
N ALA A 304 -14.30 -5.94 6.86
CA ALA A 304 -14.98 -7.23 6.84
C ALA A 304 -16.30 -7.17 7.62
N VAL A 305 -17.30 -7.96 7.22
CA VAL A 305 -18.53 -8.16 8.00
C VAL A 305 -18.20 -9.00 9.24
N ASP A 306 -18.57 -8.54 10.43
CA ASP A 306 -18.38 -9.33 11.65
C ASP A 306 -19.18 -10.65 11.60
N SER A 307 -18.50 -11.77 11.83
CA SER A 307 -19.12 -13.10 11.82
C SER A 307 -18.40 -14.08 12.76
N PRO A 308 -19.06 -15.16 13.21
CA PRO A 308 -18.42 -16.25 13.93
C PRO A 308 -17.28 -16.95 13.16
N ALA A 309 -17.28 -16.88 11.82
CA ALA A 309 -16.21 -17.39 10.99
C ALA A 309 -15.04 -16.40 10.96
N LEU A 310 -15.27 -15.11 10.68
CA LEU A 310 -14.23 -14.08 10.70
C LEU A 310 -13.45 -14.06 12.03
N ARG A 311 -14.17 -14.13 13.16
CA ARG A 311 -13.57 -14.20 14.52
C ARG A 311 -12.71 -15.45 14.78
N ARG A 312 -12.81 -16.48 13.94
CA ARG A 312 -11.94 -17.68 13.96
C ARG A 312 -10.81 -17.61 12.92
N LEU A 313 -11.02 -16.86 11.83
CA LEU A 313 -10.04 -16.63 10.77
C LEU A 313 -8.97 -15.60 11.17
N SER A 314 -9.39 -14.55 11.89
CA SER A 314 -8.61 -13.34 12.16
C SER A 314 -8.70 -12.92 13.62
N ALA A 315 -7.55 -12.74 14.26
CA ALA A 315 -7.45 -12.08 15.57
C ALA A 315 -7.88 -10.59 15.51
N ASP A 316 -7.89 -10.01 14.31
CA ASP A 316 -8.26 -8.62 14.04
C ASP A 316 -9.75 -8.44 13.68
N ALA A 317 -10.58 -9.49 13.77
CA ALA A 317 -11.98 -9.46 13.30
C ALA A 317 -12.77 -8.21 13.76
N GLN A 318 -12.61 -7.79 15.03
CA GLN A 318 -13.26 -6.58 15.54
C GLN A 318 -12.71 -5.28 14.91
N GLN A 319 -11.41 -5.21 14.63
CA GLN A 319 -10.80 -4.09 13.90
C GLN A 319 -11.29 -4.04 12.46
N GLN A 320 -11.46 -5.19 11.81
CA GLN A 320 -11.95 -5.30 10.43
C GLN A 320 -13.43 -4.93 10.29
N ALA A 321 -14.24 -5.26 11.30
CA ALA A 321 -15.62 -4.78 11.41
C ALA A 321 -15.68 -3.25 11.59
N TRP A 322 -14.80 -2.69 12.43
CA TRP A 322 -14.68 -1.24 12.58
C TRP A 322 -14.08 -0.54 11.36
N ASP A 323 -13.19 -1.19 10.59
CA ASP A 323 -12.67 -0.72 9.30
C ASP A 323 -13.82 -0.57 8.28
N ALA A 324 -14.76 -1.52 8.24
CA ALA A 324 -15.96 -1.44 7.40
C ALA A 324 -16.92 -0.34 7.85
N GLN A 325 -17.10 -0.17 9.16
CA GLN A 325 -17.94 0.90 9.72
C GLN A 325 -17.34 2.29 9.45
N LEU A 326 -16.02 2.45 9.60
CA LEU A 326 -15.30 3.71 9.49
C LEU A 326 -15.33 4.30 8.07
N LEU A 327 -15.23 3.48 7.03
CA LEU A 327 -15.39 3.93 5.64
C LEU A 327 -16.75 4.61 5.43
N GLY A 328 -17.81 4.03 6.02
CA GLY A 328 -19.18 4.53 5.91
C GLY A 328 -19.50 5.76 6.76
N ASP A 329 -18.64 6.11 7.73
CA ASP A 329 -18.92 7.02 8.84
C ASP A 329 -19.23 8.48 8.40
N ALA A 330 -20.22 9.07 9.04
CA ALA A 330 -20.70 10.42 8.71
C ALA A 330 -19.70 11.52 9.10
N ASP A 331 -18.99 11.37 10.22
CA ASP A 331 -17.98 12.33 10.67
C ASP A 331 -16.75 12.26 9.77
N VAL A 332 -16.38 11.08 9.27
CA VAL A 332 -15.32 10.89 8.27
C VAL A 332 -15.67 11.59 6.96
N LYS A 333 -16.87 11.35 6.43
CA LYS A 333 -17.36 12.01 5.20
C LYS A 333 -17.43 13.53 5.36
N LYS A 334 -17.90 14.01 6.50
CA LYS A 334 -17.93 15.44 6.85
C LYS A 334 -16.54 16.04 6.93
N GLN A 335 -15.59 15.38 7.61
CA GLN A 335 -14.22 15.87 7.75
C GLN A 335 -13.49 15.95 6.42
N LEU A 336 -13.69 14.98 5.50
CA LEU A 336 -13.12 15.03 4.15
C LEU A 336 -13.63 16.26 3.38
N ALA A 337 -14.94 16.53 3.44
CA ALA A 337 -15.55 17.69 2.80
C ALA A 337 -15.09 19.02 3.42
N ASP A 338 -15.20 19.17 4.74
CA ASP A 338 -14.85 20.40 5.48
C ASP A 338 -13.36 20.75 5.33
N ALA A 339 -12.48 19.75 5.30
CA ALA A 339 -11.04 19.92 5.12
C ALA A 339 -10.63 20.16 3.65
N GLY A 340 -11.58 20.12 2.71
CA GLY A 340 -11.32 20.26 1.27
C GLY A 340 -10.40 19.18 0.71
N ILE A 341 -10.43 17.97 1.29
CA ILE A 341 -9.63 16.83 0.87
C ILE A 341 -10.31 16.19 -0.35
N ALA A 342 -9.60 16.13 -1.47
CA ALA A 342 -10.13 15.51 -2.68
C ALA A 342 -10.06 13.99 -2.57
N LEU A 343 -11.19 13.30 -2.73
CA LEU A 343 -11.19 11.84 -2.92
C LEU A 343 -10.81 11.50 -4.36
N THR A 344 -10.02 10.44 -4.54
CA THR A 344 -9.63 9.92 -5.85
C THR A 344 -9.46 8.40 -5.83
N ASN A 345 -9.17 7.83 -7.01
CA ASN A 345 -8.94 6.40 -7.21
C ASN A 345 -7.90 6.16 -8.33
N TRP A 346 -7.51 4.91 -8.55
CA TRP A 346 -6.43 4.60 -9.49
C TRP A 346 -6.79 4.80 -10.96
N ARG A 347 -8.06 4.63 -11.35
CA ARG A 347 -8.56 5.04 -12.67
C ARG A 347 -8.37 6.55 -12.92
N GLU A 348 -8.74 7.40 -11.98
CA GLU A 348 -8.57 8.87 -12.08
C GLU A 348 -7.09 9.29 -12.06
N ILE A 349 -6.27 8.62 -11.24
CA ILE A 349 -4.81 8.81 -11.25
C ILE A 349 -4.21 8.48 -12.61
N MET A 350 -4.58 7.35 -13.22
CA MET A 350 -4.10 6.99 -14.57
C MET A 350 -4.63 7.93 -15.65
N ARG A 351 -5.90 8.34 -15.57
CA ARG A 351 -6.49 9.31 -16.52
C ARG A 351 -5.75 10.64 -16.49
N ARG A 352 -5.37 11.13 -15.30
CA ARG A 352 -4.55 12.33 -15.12
C ARG A 352 -3.12 12.11 -15.61
N PHE A 353 -2.51 10.98 -15.26
CA PHE A 353 -1.16 10.65 -15.68
C PHE A 353 -1.01 10.61 -17.20
N GLU A 354 -1.93 9.95 -17.91
CA GLU A 354 -1.96 9.91 -19.38
C GLU A 354 -2.29 11.27 -20.02
N GLY A 355 -3.04 12.13 -19.32
CA GLY A 355 -3.35 13.50 -19.76
C GLY A 355 -2.18 14.46 -19.63
N GLU A 356 -1.46 14.44 -18.50
CA GLU A 356 -0.26 15.24 -18.25
C GLU A 356 0.98 14.71 -19.00
N ASN A 357 0.97 13.43 -19.42
CA ASN A 357 2.05 12.80 -20.17
C ASN A 357 1.55 12.18 -21.50
N PRO A 358 1.14 13.00 -22.50
CA PRO A 358 0.66 12.50 -23.78
C PRO A 358 1.70 11.61 -24.48
N GLY A 359 1.30 10.37 -24.80
CA GLY A 359 2.19 9.40 -25.44
C GLY A 359 3.04 8.55 -24.49
N ALA A 360 2.93 8.71 -23.17
CA ALA A 360 3.59 7.84 -22.20
C ALA A 360 3.18 6.36 -22.34
N ARG A 361 1.91 6.11 -22.71
CA ARG A 361 1.36 4.77 -22.92
C ARG A 361 1.98 4.10 -24.15
N PRO A 362 2.65 2.94 -24.01
CA PRO A 362 3.21 2.20 -25.14
C PRO A 362 2.15 1.84 -26.17
N ARG A 363 2.52 1.94 -27.46
CA ARG A 363 1.62 1.54 -28.54
C ARG A 363 1.33 0.06 -28.42
N GLU A 364 0.17 -0.36 -28.90
CA GLU A 364 -0.26 -1.76 -28.81
C GLU A 364 0.70 -2.72 -29.55
N THR A 365 1.38 -2.22 -30.58
CA THR A 365 2.46 -2.90 -31.33
C THR A 365 3.77 -3.06 -30.56
N GLU A 366 3.96 -2.31 -29.46
CA GLU A 366 5.19 -2.28 -28.64
C GLU A 366 5.03 -3.05 -27.33
N ARG A 367 3.80 -3.47 -26.98
CA ARG A 367 3.57 -4.34 -25.83
C ARG A 367 4.13 -5.75 -26.11
N PRO A 368 4.80 -6.40 -25.15
CA PRO A 368 5.12 -7.82 -25.27
C PRO A 368 3.83 -8.60 -25.56
N LYS A 369 3.85 -9.44 -26.61
CA LYS A 369 2.72 -10.33 -26.89
C LYS A 369 2.44 -11.15 -25.63
N GLU A 370 1.22 -11.10 -25.13
CA GLU A 370 0.76 -12.03 -24.12
C GLU A 370 1.05 -13.45 -24.62
N SER A 371 1.69 -14.25 -23.78
CA SER A 371 2.03 -15.63 -24.10
C SER A 371 0.72 -16.41 -24.20
N GLN A 372 0.17 -16.47 -25.41
CA GLN A 372 -0.97 -17.34 -25.70
C GLN A 372 -0.61 -18.77 -25.25
N PRO A 373 -1.55 -19.50 -24.62
CA PRO A 373 -1.32 -20.90 -24.28
C PRO A 373 -0.88 -21.64 -25.55
N ARG A 374 0.15 -22.48 -25.42
CA ARG A 374 0.77 -23.15 -26.58
C ARG A 374 -0.30 -23.98 -27.30
N PRO A 375 -0.36 -23.95 -28.66
CA PRO A 375 -1.28 -24.83 -29.38
C PRO A 375 -0.93 -26.29 -29.07
N GLY A 376 -1.78 -26.97 -28.29
CA GLY A 376 -1.50 -28.31 -27.77
C GLY A 376 -2.08 -28.61 -26.38
N GLU A 377 -2.51 -27.60 -25.61
CA GLU A 377 -3.36 -27.84 -24.43
C GLU A 377 -4.78 -28.17 -24.88
N GLU A 378 -5.03 -29.47 -25.14
CA GLU A 378 -6.36 -29.98 -25.42
C GLU A 378 -7.30 -29.71 -24.22
N LYS A 379 -8.48 -29.17 -24.53
CA LYS A 379 -9.60 -29.17 -23.57
C LYS A 379 -9.84 -30.62 -23.12
N PRO A 380 -10.06 -30.89 -21.82
CA PRO A 380 -10.70 -32.13 -21.41
C PRO A 380 -12.00 -32.31 -22.20
N LEU A 381 -12.15 -33.47 -22.86
CA LEU A 381 -13.35 -33.77 -23.63
C LEU A 381 -14.62 -33.67 -22.77
N ASP A 382 -15.73 -33.33 -23.43
CA ASP A 382 -17.06 -33.30 -22.81
C ASP A 382 -17.33 -34.56 -21.98
N ALA A 383 -17.66 -34.36 -20.70
CA ALA A 383 -18.21 -35.42 -19.88
C ALA A 383 -19.52 -35.90 -20.53
N PRO A 384 -19.73 -37.22 -20.71
CA PRO A 384 -20.96 -37.73 -21.31
C PRO A 384 -22.15 -37.34 -20.42
N ARG A 385 -23.14 -36.67 -21.02
CA ARG A 385 -24.40 -36.31 -20.35
C ARG A 385 -25.22 -37.57 -20.07
N GLY A 386 -24.93 -38.23 -18.96
CA GLY A 386 -25.79 -39.27 -18.39
C GLY A 386 -26.92 -38.65 -17.59
N ASN A 387 -28.15 -38.83 -18.08
CA ASN A 387 -29.41 -38.69 -17.34
C ASN A 387 -30.46 -39.50 -18.13
N PRO A 388 -31.53 -40.04 -17.52
CA PRO A 388 -31.97 -39.87 -16.13
C PRO A 388 -31.43 -40.94 -15.16
#